data_AF-A0A536M1E8-F1
#
_entry.id   AF-A0A536M1E8-F1
#
_cell.length_a   1.000
_cell.length_b   1.000
_cell.length_c   1.000
_cell.angle_alpha   90.00
_cell.angle_beta   90.00
_cell.angle_gamma   90.00
#
_symmetry.space_group_name_H-M   'P 1'
#
loop_
_entity.id
_entity.type
_entity.pdbx_description
1 polymer ?
#
loop_
_entity_poly.entity_id
_entity_poly.type
_entity_poly.pdbx_seq_one_letter_code
_entity_poly.pdbx_strand_id
1 'polypeptide(L)' 'MSEVRELDDLLAELEANIGKLAEGTAPLDELVTTHQRAVRLLAEAKARLAQLKARTDETAKLLAQ' A
#
# COMPACT_ATOMS: atom_id res chain seq x y z
N MET A 1 -1.00 18.84 -8.84
CA MET A 1 -1.68 18.28 -7.66
C MET A 1 -1.56 16.78 -7.79
N SER A 2 -0.80 16.11 -6.93
CA SER A 2 -0.71 14.64 -6.96
C SER A 2 -2.05 14.10 -6.48
N GLU A 3 -2.76 13.34 -7.32
CA GLU A 3 -3.98 12.64 -6.91
C GLU A 3 -3.69 11.84 -5.64
N VAL A 4 -4.48 12.08 -4.60
CA VAL A 4 -4.46 11.27 -3.39
C VAL A 4 -4.99 9.90 -3.81
N ARG A 5 -4.09 8.94 -4.06
CA ARG A 5 -4.45 7.55 -4.32
C ARG A 5 -5.27 7.00 -3.16
N GLU A 6 -6.31 6.22 -3.41
CA GLU A 6 -7.04 5.57 -2.33
C GLU A 6 -6.23 4.38 -1.78
N LEU A 7 -6.55 3.94 -0.56
CA LEU A 7 -5.88 2.77 0.03
C LEU A 7 -6.10 1.52 -0.85
N ASP A 8 -7.29 1.36 -1.41
CA ASP A 8 -7.64 0.24 -2.27
C ASP A 8 -6.81 0.22 -3.57
N ASP A 9 -6.54 1.40 -4.15
CA ASP A 9 -5.68 1.51 -5.34
C ASP A 9 -4.24 1.04 -5.05
N LEU A 10 -3.71 1.41 -3.88
CA LEU A 10 -2.37 0.98 -3.46
C LEU A 10 -2.30 -0.52 -3.23
N LEU A 11 -3.35 -1.10 -2.63
CA LEU A 11 -3.43 -2.53 -2.37
C LEU A 11 -3.56 -3.33 -3.67
N ALA A 12 -4.38 -2.87 -4.62
CA ALA A 12 -4.51 -3.50 -5.93
C ALA A 12 -3.18 -3.47 -6.71
N GLU A 13 -2.46 -2.34 -6.67
CA GLU A 13 -1.15 -2.22 -7.32
C GLU A 13 -0.08 -3.10 -6.64
N LEU A 14 -0.15 -3.23 -5.31
CA LEU A 14 0.73 -4.12 -4.55
C LEU A 14 0.46 -5.58 -4.91
N GLU A 15 -0.81 -6.00 -4.97
CA GLU A 15 -1.22 -7.36 -5.33
C GLU A 15 -0.75 -7.73 -6.74
N ALA A 16 -0.90 -6.82 -7.71
CA ALA A 16 -0.39 -7.03 -9.07
C ALA A 16 1.13 -7.22 -9.11
N ASN A 17 1.89 -6.45 -8.33
CA ASN A 17 3.34 -6.61 -8.26
C ASN A 17 3.75 -7.92 -7.55
N ILE A 18 3.02 -8.35 -6.51
CA ILE A 18 3.24 -9.64 -5.86
C ILE A 18 2.97 -10.79 -6.84
N GLY A 19 1.91 -10.69 -7.65
CA GLY A 19 1.60 -11.69 -8.69
C GLY A 19 2.77 -11.86 -9.68
N LYS A 20 3.29 -10.76 -10.21
CA LYS A 20 4.47 -10.78 -11.12
C LYS A 20 5.72 -11.38 -10.48
N LEU A 21 5.95 -11.11 -9.19
CA LEU A 21 7.06 -11.69 -8.44
C LEU A 21 6.88 -13.20 -8.24
N ALA A 22 5.65 -13.63 -7.96
CA ALA A 22 5.31 -15.03 -7.72
C ALA A 22 5.41 -15.88 -9.01
N GLU A 23 5.12 -15.29 -10.17
CA GLU A 23 5.33 -15.96 -11.46
C GLU A 23 6.81 -16.30 -11.67
N GLY A 24 7.73 -15.41 -11.28
CA GLY A 24 9.18 -15.69 -11.25
C GLY A 24 9.81 -15.96 -12.63
N THR A 25 9.07 -15.75 -13.71
CA THR A 25 9.50 -16.01 -15.10
C THR A 25 10.18 -14.80 -15.75
N ALA A 26 10.04 -13.61 -15.14
CA ALA A 26 10.66 -12.39 -15.62
C ALA A 26 12.18 -12.37 -15.34
N PRO A 27 12.97 -11.61 -16.12
CA PRO A 27 14.38 -11.38 -15.83
C PRO A 27 14.61 -10.84 -14.43
N LEU A 28 15.76 -11.19 -13.81
CA LEU A 28 16.08 -10.81 -12.44
C LEU A 28 15.98 -9.30 -12.20
N ASP A 29 16.45 -8.47 -13.15
CA ASP A 29 16.38 -7.01 -13.02
C ASP A 29 14.94 -6.49 -12.97
N GLU A 30 14.03 -7.11 -13.72
CA GLU A 30 12.60 -6.78 -13.71
C GLU A 30 11.95 -7.25 -12.39
N LEU A 31 12.31 -8.43 -11.90
CA LEU A 31 11.85 -8.92 -10.60
C LEU A 31 12.34 -8.02 -9.46
N VAL A 32 13.61 -7.60 -9.47
CA VAL A 32 14.17 -6.68 -8.47
C VAL A 32 13.45 -5.33 -8.52
N THR A 33 13.21 -4.79 -9.71
CA THR A 33 12.48 -3.54 -9.90
C THR A 33 11.04 -3.65 -9.36
N THR A 34 10.36 -4.75 -9.67
CA THR A 34 9.00 -5.04 -9.20
C THR A 34 8.96 -5.19 -7.69
N HIS A 35 9.96 -5.85 -7.10
CA HIS A 35 10.08 -5.99 -5.65
C HIS A 35 10.28 -4.64 -4.96
N GLN A 36 11.18 -3.80 -5.47
CA GLN A 36 11.39 -2.46 -4.93
C GLN A 36 10.12 -1.61 -5.00
N ARG A 37 9.34 -1.74 -6.08
CA ARG A 37 8.03 -1.08 -6.21
C ARG A 37 7.03 -1.60 -5.18
N ALA A 38 6.93 -2.91 -5.02
CA ALA A 38 6.06 -3.53 -4.01
C ALA A 38 6.38 -3.06 -2.58
N VAL A 39 7.67 -2.95 -2.22
CA VAL A 39 8.10 -2.45 -0.91
C VAL A 39 7.64 -1.01 -0.68
N ARG A 40 7.74 -0.14 -1.71
CA ARG A 40 7.28 1.27 -1.61
C ARG A 40 5.76 1.35 -1.44
N LEU A 41 5.00 0.60 -2.23
CA LEU A 41 3.54 0.54 -2.13
C LEU A 41 3.08 0.03 -0.76
N LEU A 42 3.76 -1.00 -0.23
CA LEU A 42 3.47 -1.52 1.10
C LEU A 42 3.71 -0.48 2.20
N ALA A 43 4.81 0.29 2.10
CA ALA A 43 5.08 1.36 3.06
C ALA A 43 4.01 2.45 3.01
N GLU A 44 3.55 2.82 1.80
CA GLU A 44 2.51 3.82 1.60
C GLU A 44 1.15 3.36 2.12
N ALA A 45 0.77 2.11 1.84
CA ALA A 45 -0.46 1.51 2.35
C ALA A 45 -0.47 1.44 3.89
N LYS A 46 0.66 1.05 4.51
CA LYS A 46 0.81 1.05 5.98
C LYS A 46 0.64 2.45 6.58
N ALA A 47 1.21 3.47 5.93
CA ALA A 47 1.08 4.86 6.39
C ALA A 47 -0.39 5.34 6.33
N ARG A 48 -1.09 5.08 5.22
CA ARG A 48 -2.53 5.40 5.07
C ARG A 48 -3.39 4.67 6.10
N LEU A 49 -3.14 3.38 6.33
CA LEU A 49 -3.87 2.61 7.33
C LEU A 49 -3.65 3.17 8.75
N ALA A 50 -2.42 3.55 9.09
CA ALA A 50 -2.11 4.17 10.37
C ALA A 50 -2.85 5.52 10.54
N GLN A 51 -2.92 6.34 9.50
CA GLN A 51 -3.68 7.59 9.50
C GLN A 51 -5.19 7.34 9.69
N LEU A 52 -5.75 6.37 8.96
CA LEU A 52 -7.17 6.04 9.09
C LEU A 52 -7.49 5.55 10.50
N LYS A 53 -6.65 4.67 11.06
CA LYS A 53 -6.77 4.18 12.44
C LYS A 53 -6.74 5.33 13.44
N ALA A 54 -5.78 6.26 13.31
CA ALA A 54 -5.68 7.42 14.20
C ALA A 54 -6.96 8.29 14.17
N ARG A 55 -7.53 8.53 12.98
CA ARG A 55 -8.79 9.26 12.82
C ARG A 55 -9.98 8.53 13.45
N THR A 56 -10.04 7.20 13.29
CA THR A 56 -11.07 6.38 13.95
C THR A 56 -10.94 6.44 15.47
N ASP A 57 -9.71 6.32 16.00
CA ASP A 57 -9.45 6.38 17.44
C ASP A 57 -9.81 7.77 18.02
N GLU A 58 -9.50 8.86 17.31
CA GLU A 58 -9.91 10.22 17.66
C GLU A 58 -11.44 10.37 17.67
N THR A 59 -12.11 9.88 16.62
CA THR A 59 -13.57 9.91 16.51
C THR A 59 -14.24 9.13 17.64
N ALA A 60 -13.71 7.95 17.99
CA ALA A 60 -14.22 7.14 19.10
C ALA A 60 -14.10 7.86 20.44
N LYS A 61 -13.00 8.60 20.68
CA LYS A 61 -12.83 9.41 21.88
C LYS A 61 -13.84 10.56 21.95
N LEU A 62 -14.09 11.24 20.83
CA LEU A 62 -15.06 12.33 20.77
C LEU A 62 -16.49 11.84 21.00
N LEU A 63 -16.85 10.65 20.53
CA LEU A 63 -18.18 10.05 20.73
C LEU A 63 -18.39 9.48 22.15
N ALA A 64 -17.31 9.24 22.90
CA ALA A 64 -17.36 8.75 24.27
C ALA A 64 -17.38 9.87 25.32
N GLN A 65 -17.33 11.14 24.89
CA GLN A 65 -17.51 12.35 25.72
C GLN A 65 -18.96 12.82 25.67
#